data_AF-A0A7V5LI70-F1
#
_entry.id   AF-A0A7V5LI70-F1
#
_cell.length_a   1.000
_cell.length_b   1.000
_cell.length_c   1.000
_cell.angle_alpha   90.00
_cell.angle_beta   90.00
_cell.angle_gamma   90.00
#
_symmetry.space_group_name_H-M   'P 1'
#
loop_
_entity.id
_entity.type
_entity.pdbx_description
1 polymer ?
#
loop_
_entity_poly.entity_id
_entity_poly.type
_entity_poly.pdbx_seq_one_letter_code
_entity_poly.pdbx_strand_id
1 'polypeptide(L)'
;MAVIKPFRGLRPKKELAEKVASPPYDVLSSEEAREMAKNNPYSFLHINKPEIDLPPETDIYDETVYQKGRENLDRFIKEGILIQD
;
A
#
# COMPACT_ATOMS: atom_id res chain seq x y z
N MET A 1 9.93 -11.74 30.75
CA MET A 1 8.48 -11.68 30.48
C MET A 1 8.25 -10.63 29.42
N ALA A 2 7.61 -10.94 28.29
CA ALA A 2 7.41 -9.99 27.21
C ALA A 2 6.40 -8.90 27.62
N VAL A 3 6.67 -7.63 27.27
CA VAL A 3 5.73 -6.52 27.47
C VAL A 3 4.85 -6.41 26.22
N ILE A 4 3.56 -6.69 26.37
CA ILE A 4 2.58 -6.59 25.28
C ILE A 4 1.87 -5.23 25.39
N LYS A 5 1.94 -4.42 24.33
CA LYS A 5 1.27 -3.11 24.27
C LYS A 5 0.21 -3.11 23.17
N PRO A 6 -1.06 -2.77 23.48
CA PRO A 6 -2.09 -2.63 22.46
C PRO A 6 -1.80 -1.39 21.59
N PHE A 7 -2.20 -1.45 20.32
CA PHE A 7 -2.21 -0.32 19.41
C PHE A 7 -3.47 -0.38 18.55
N ARG A 8 -3.92 0.78 18.06
CA ARG A 8 -5.06 0.86 17.14
C ARG A 8 -4.58 0.62 15.73
N GLY A 9 -5.26 -0.27 15.02
CA GLY A 9 -4.98 -0.56 13.62
C GLY A 9 -5.42 0.57 12.69
N LEU A 10 -4.83 0.60 11.49
CA LEU A 10 -5.34 1.37 10.36
C LEU A 10 -6.26 0.48 9.54
N ARG A 11 -7.42 1.00 9.16
CA ARG A 11 -8.38 0.30 8.31
C ARG A 11 -8.96 1.25 7.27
N PRO A 12 -9.39 0.75 6.10
CA PRO A 12 -10.07 1.59 5.13
C PRO A 12 -11.39 2.14 5.67
N LYS A 13 -11.78 3.31 5.17
CA LYS A 13 -13.17 3.77 5.27
C LYS A 13 -14.11 2.76 4.61
N LYS A 14 -15.31 2.58 5.16
CA LYS A 14 -16.25 1.53 4.73
C LYS A 14 -16.59 1.65 3.25
N GLU A 15 -16.78 2.87 2.78
CA GLU A 15 -17.11 3.22 1.40
C GLU A 15 -15.94 3.04 0.40
N LEU A 16 -14.70 2.91 0.90
CA LEU A 16 -13.50 2.71 0.09
C LEU A 16 -12.93 1.29 0.23
N ALA A 17 -13.47 0.46 1.13
CA ALA A 17 -12.90 -0.84 1.47
C ALA A 17 -12.71 -1.75 0.24
N GLU A 18 -13.70 -1.81 -0.64
CA GLU A 18 -13.61 -2.60 -1.89
C GLU A 18 -12.50 -2.09 -2.83
N LYS A 19 -12.31 -0.77 -2.89
CA LYS A 19 -11.27 -0.16 -3.73
C LYS A 19 -9.88 -0.30 -3.13
N VAL A 20 -9.77 -0.37 -1.80
CA VAL A 20 -8.50 -0.56 -1.11
C VAL A 20 -8.05 -2.01 -1.17
N ALA A 21 -8.97 -2.97 -1.13
CA ALA A 21 -8.64 -4.38 -1.20
C ALA A 21 -7.75 -4.72 -2.42
N SER A 22 -6.71 -5.51 -2.18
CA SER A 22 -5.83 -6.03 -3.22
C SER A 22 -5.61 -7.54 -3.04
N PRO A 23 -5.22 -8.26 -4.09
CA PRO A 23 -4.64 -9.59 -3.93
C PRO A 23 -3.39 -9.56 -3.03
N PRO A 24 -2.96 -10.72 -2.51
CA PRO A 24 -1.66 -10.84 -1.86
C PRO A 24 -0.52 -10.37 -2.77
N TYR A 25 0.50 -9.71 -2.21
CA TYR A 25 1.59 -9.11 -2.98
C TYR A 25 2.56 -10.14 -3.57
N ASP A 26 2.60 -11.33 -3.00
CA ASP A 26 3.48 -12.45 -3.33
C ASP A 26 2.96 -13.32 -4.49
N VAL A 27 1.68 -13.16 -4.86
CA VAL A 27 1.08 -13.85 -6.01
C VAL A 27 1.08 -13.00 -7.29
N LEU A 28 1.66 -11.79 -7.25
CA LEU A 28 1.71 -10.86 -8.38
C LEU A 28 3.14 -10.44 -8.68
N SER A 29 3.49 -10.43 -9.97
CA SER A 29 4.64 -9.68 -10.47
C SER A 29 4.40 -8.17 -10.36
N SER A 30 5.47 -7.36 -10.36
CA SER A 30 5.35 -5.90 -10.33
C SER A 30 4.66 -5.35 -11.59
N GLU A 31 4.77 -6.04 -12.73
CA GLU A 31 4.06 -5.67 -13.96
C GLU A 31 2.54 -5.90 -13.85
N GLU A 32 2.12 -7.09 -13.38
CA GLU A 32 0.70 -7.39 -13.15
C GLU A 32 0.09 -6.44 -12.11
N ALA A 33 0.84 -6.15 -11.03
CA ALA A 33 0.40 -5.22 -10.01
C ALA A 33 0.25 -3.78 -10.55
N ARG A 34 1.14 -3.34 -11.44
CA ARG A 34 1.05 -2.02 -12.08
C ARG A 34 -0.19 -1.90 -12.96
N GLU A 35 -0.46 -2.90 -13.81
CA GLU A 35 -1.67 -2.88 -14.64
C GLU A 35 -2.95 -2.99 -13.81
N MET A 36 -2.93 -3.74 -12.71
CA MET A 36 -4.09 -3.86 -11.81
C MET A 36 -4.38 -2.55 -11.06
N ALA A 37 -3.35 -1.83 -10.61
CA ALA A 37 -3.50 -0.60 -9.83
C ALA A 37 -3.72 0.65 -10.69
N LYS A 38 -3.33 0.63 -11.97
CA LYS A 38 -3.38 1.76 -12.92
C LYS A 38 -4.69 2.57 -12.92
N ASN A 39 -5.85 1.90 -12.79
CA ASN A 39 -7.16 2.55 -12.81
C ASN A 39 -7.78 2.72 -11.42
N ASN A 40 -7.04 2.38 -10.36
CA ASN A 40 -7.51 2.40 -8.98
C ASN A 40 -6.48 3.05 -8.06
N PRO A 41 -6.52 4.38 -7.87
CA PRO A 41 -5.56 5.09 -7.03
C PRO A 41 -5.66 4.72 -5.54
N TYR A 42 -6.70 3.99 -5.15
CA TYR A 42 -6.93 3.53 -3.78
C TYR A 42 -6.40 2.12 -3.51
N SER A 43 -5.90 1.42 -4.55
CA SER A 43 -5.41 0.04 -4.39
C SER A 43 -4.31 -0.03 -3.33
N PHE A 44 -4.41 -1.01 -2.42
CA PHE A 44 -3.35 -1.24 -1.41
C PHE A 44 -2.02 -1.71 -2.03
N LEU A 45 -2.02 -2.07 -3.33
CA LEU A 45 -0.79 -2.35 -4.08
C LEU A 45 0.19 -1.17 -4.09
N HIS A 46 -0.31 0.08 -4.05
CA HIS A 46 0.53 1.27 -3.91
C HIS A 46 1.34 1.28 -2.60
N ILE A 47 0.91 0.54 -1.57
CA ILE A 47 1.58 0.48 -0.26
C ILE A 47 2.43 -0.80 -0.13
N ASN A 48 1.91 -1.97 -0.54
CA ASN A 48 2.59 -3.25 -0.34
C ASN A 48 3.48 -3.69 -1.52
N LYS A 49 3.33 -3.06 -2.70
CA LYS A 49 4.24 -3.16 -3.87
C LYS A 49 4.53 -1.75 -4.43
N PRO A 50 5.20 -0.87 -3.66
CA PRO A 50 5.38 0.52 -4.04
C PRO A 50 6.18 0.72 -5.34
N GLU A 51 6.94 -0.29 -5.76
CA GLU A 51 7.73 -0.25 -6.99
C GLU A 51 6.86 -0.04 -8.25
N ILE A 52 5.55 -0.32 -8.18
CA ILE A 52 4.63 -0.07 -9.29
C ILE A 52 4.49 1.42 -9.63
N ASP A 53 4.74 2.30 -8.65
CA ASP A 53 4.68 3.77 -8.77
C ASP A 53 6.04 4.39 -9.13
N LEU A 54 7.06 3.56 -9.35
CA LEU A 54 8.40 3.95 -9.74
C LEU A 54 8.72 3.45 -11.17
N PRO A 55 9.80 3.96 -11.80
CA PRO A 55 10.25 3.44 -13.08
C PRO A 55 10.41 1.91 -13.06
N PRO A 56 9.99 1.18 -14.10
CA PRO A 56 10.07 -0.29 -14.17
C PRO A 56 11.46 -0.87 -13.91
N GLU A 57 12.51 -0.09 -14.16
CA GLU A 57 13.91 -0.47 -14.02
C GLU A 57 14.44 -0.32 -12.59
N THR A 58 13.64 0.25 -11.67
CA THR A 58 14.02 0.43 -10.27
C THR A 58 14.16 -0.93 -9.60
N ASP A 59 15.28 -1.14 -8.89
CA ASP A 59 15.45 -2.33 -8.06
C ASP A 59 14.38 -2.33 -6.95
N ILE A 60 13.67 -3.45 -6.80
CA ILE A 60 12.59 -3.63 -5.82
C ILE A 60 13.08 -3.51 -4.37
N TYR A 61 14.38 -3.64 -4.14
CA TYR A 61 15.02 -3.50 -2.84
C TYR A 61 15.71 -2.13 -2.65
N ASP A 62 15.60 -1.23 -3.62
CA ASP A 62 16.13 0.12 -3.50
C ASP A 62 15.42 0.89 -2.38
N GLU A 63 16.16 1.75 -1.68
CA GLU A 63 15.61 2.58 -0.60
C GLU A 63 14.41 3.42 -1.07
N THR A 64 14.43 3.86 -2.32
CA THR A 64 13.35 4.64 -2.94
C THR A 64 12.01 3.89 -2.95
N VAL A 65 12.00 2.56 -3.07
CA VAL A 65 10.78 1.74 -3.00
C VAL A 65 10.15 1.83 -1.61
N TYR A 66 10.96 1.70 -0.56
CA TYR A 66 10.48 1.82 0.82
C TYR A 66 9.99 3.23 1.15
N GLN A 67 10.72 4.25 0.67
CA GLN A 67 10.31 5.64 0.81
C GLN A 67 8.98 5.89 0.10
N LYS A 68 8.79 5.32 -1.10
CA LYS A 68 7.54 5.42 -1.86
C LYS A 68 6.37 4.75 -1.14
N GLY A 69 6.59 3.57 -0.55
CA GLY A 69 5.58 2.89 0.25
C GLY A 69 5.14 3.71 1.46
N ARG A 70 6.10 4.37 2.14
CA ARG A 70 5.80 5.32 3.22
C ARG A 70 4.99 6.52 2.72
N GLU A 71 5.43 7.16 1.64
CA GLU A 71 4.74 8.31 1.04
C GLU A 71 3.27 7.96 0.71
N ASN A 72 3.05 6.79 0.12
CA ASN A 72 1.72 6.29 -0.24
C ASN A 72 0.86 5.99 0.99
N LEU A 73 1.43 5.38 2.04
CA LEU A 73 0.73 5.14 3.29
C LEU A 73 0.33 6.45 3.98
N ASP A 74 1.26 7.42 4.05
CA ASP A 74 1.01 8.73 4.64
C ASP A 74 -0.08 9.48 3.88
N ARG A 75 -0.07 9.41 2.54
CA ARG A 75 -1.15 9.92 1.68
C ARG A 75 -2.49 9.27 2.02
N PHE A 76 -2.55 7.94 2.12
CA PHE A 76 -3.78 7.21 2.44
C PHE A 76 -4.37 7.63 3.79
N ILE A 77 -3.53 7.87 4.79
CA ILE A 77 -3.96 8.35 6.11
C ILE A 77 -4.43 9.81 6.02
N LYS A 78 -3.66 10.68 5.35
CA LYS A 78 -3.96 12.12 5.23
C LYS A 78 -5.25 12.40 4.48
N GLU A 79 -5.52 11.65 3.41
CA GLU A 79 -6.75 11.75 2.63
C GLU A 79 -7.93 11.04 3.33
N GLY A 80 -7.66 10.35 4.44
CA GLY A 80 -8.64 9.57 5.18
C GLY A 80 -9.15 8.38 4.38
N ILE A 81 -8.37 7.84 3.44
CA ILE A 81 -8.64 6.55 2.80
C ILE A 81 -8.51 5.45 3.86
N LEU A 82 -7.43 5.51 4.63
CA LEU A 82 -7.23 4.74 5.85
C LEU A 82 -7.51 5.63 7.06
N ILE A 83 -8.22 5.07 8.03
CA ILE A 83 -8.53 5.70 9.30
C ILE A 83 -8.09 4.79 10.45
N GLN A 84 -7.66 5.40 11.55
CA GLN A 84 -7.34 4.67 12.76
C GLN A 84 -8.63 4.32 13.51
N ASP A 85 -8.70 3.10 14.03
CA ASP A 85 -9.85 2.62 14.81
C ASP A 85 -10.05 3.35 16.14
#